data_AF-A0A7V0MGP7-F1
#
_entry.id   AF-A0A7V0MGP7-F1
#
_cell.length_a   1.000
_cell.length_b   1.000
_cell.length_c   1.000
_cell.angle_alpha   90.00
_cell.angle_beta   90.00
_cell.angle_gamma   90.00
#
_symmetry.space_group_name_H-M   'P 1'
#
loop_
_entity.id
_entity.type
_entity.pdbx_description
1 polymer ?
#
loop_
_entity_poly.entity_id
_entity_poly.type
_entity_poly.pdbx_seq_one_letter_code
_entity_poly.pdbx_strand_id
1 'polypeptide(L)'
;MKKILILLISGVFLTFASIAGAATSTFEDLTPTTPYNGPGGGAYWNGADGSGGFISGDAWFTNQYDSTYGSWSGWAYSNTTDTTTPGYSNQYSAIAGGGADSSSNYGVAYISSWAGDYAQLYFGINSGNYEQPVLGAYITNTTYAYLSMKNGDSFAKKFGGDDGTDPDWFKLTIYGLDSNYQRMNGNYVEFYLADYRFDDPSQDYIVDEWTWVDLSSLGEVSGLEFDLSSSDVGAYGMNTPAYFAMDNLATVPIPGALWLLGSGVSALIFVRRRSDDGGDAYEA
;
A
#
# COMPACT_ATOMS: atom_id res chain seq x y z
N MET A 1 -18.24 -40.60 -57.25
CA MET A 1 -16.98 -40.56 -56.45
C MET A 1 -16.94 -39.25 -55.68
N LYS A 2 -16.68 -39.34 -54.38
CA LYS A 2 -16.97 -38.35 -53.32
C LYS A 2 -16.17 -37.06 -53.51
N LYS A 3 -16.83 -35.90 -53.53
CA LYS A 3 -16.17 -34.60 -53.31
C LYS A 3 -16.12 -34.35 -51.80
N ILE A 4 -14.91 -34.44 -51.25
CA ILE A 4 -14.62 -34.20 -49.83
C ILE A 4 -14.71 -32.69 -49.58
N LEU A 5 -15.63 -32.30 -48.71
CA LEU A 5 -15.75 -30.95 -48.17
C LEU A 5 -14.67 -30.80 -47.09
N ILE A 6 -13.61 -30.05 -47.37
CA ILE A 6 -12.61 -29.70 -46.35
C ILE A 6 -13.20 -28.54 -45.54
N LEU A 7 -13.76 -28.87 -44.38
CA LEU A 7 -14.15 -27.90 -43.36
C LEU A 7 -12.87 -27.41 -42.67
N LEU A 8 -12.39 -26.21 -43.02
CA LEU A 8 -11.36 -25.53 -42.25
C LEU A 8 -11.97 -25.08 -40.92
N ILE A 9 -11.78 -25.89 -39.88
CA ILE A 9 -12.05 -25.49 -38.50
C ILE A 9 -10.90 -24.56 -38.10
N SER A 10 -11.09 -23.25 -38.31
CA SER A 10 -10.29 -22.24 -37.62
C SER A 10 -10.67 -22.25 -36.15
N GLY A 11 -10.01 -23.11 -35.38
CA GLY A 11 -10.07 -23.08 -33.92
C GLY A 11 -9.41 -21.79 -33.43
N VAL A 12 -10.22 -20.77 -33.17
CA VAL A 12 -9.80 -19.60 -32.41
C VAL A 12 -9.60 -20.07 -30.97
N PHE A 13 -8.36 -20.42 -30.62
CA PHE A 13 -7.95 -20.49 -29.23
C PHE A 13 -7.95 -19.05 -28.68
N LEU A 14 -9.09 -18.62 -28.12
CA LEU A 14 -9.10 -17.51 -27.19
C LEU A 14 -8.36 -17.96 -25.93
N THR A 15 -7.04 -17.74 -25.92
CA THR A 15 -6.31 -17.64 -24.66
C THR A 15 -6.89 -16.45 -23.92
N PHE A 16 -7.67 -16.70 -22.87
CA PHE A 16 -7.92 -15.69 -21.84
C PHE A 16 -6.57 -15.42 -21.17
N ALA A 17 -5.75 -14.55 -21.77
CA ALA A 17 -4.73 -13.87 -20.99
C ALA A 17 -5.50 -13.07 -19.94
N SER A 18 -5.36 -13.45 -18.67
CA SER A 18 -5.86 -12.67 -17.56
C SER A 18 -5.33 -11.26 -17.74
N ILE A 19 -6.24 -10.30 -17.93
CA ILE A 19 -5.92 -8.89 -17.80
C ILE A 19 -5.56 -8.74 -16.32
N ALA A 20 -4.28 -8.82 -15.99
CA ALA A 20 -3.78 -8.34 -14.71
C ALA A 20 -3.88 -6.81 -14.79
N GLY A 21 -5.09 -6.30 -14.57
CA GLY A 21 -5.31 -4.89 -14.31
C GLY A 21 -4.73 -4.57 -12.94
N ALA A 22 -4.14 -3.38 -12.79
CA ALA A 22 -3.71 -2.92 -11.49
C ALA A 22 -4.90 -3.00 -10.54
N ALA A 23 -4.80 -3.90 -9.57
CA ALA A 23 -5.82 -4.10 -8.56
C ALA A 23 -5.51 -3.14 -7.40
N THR A 24 -6.48 -2.31 -7.05
CA THR A 24 -6.45 -1.50 -5.83
C THR A 24 -6.06 -2.40 -4.65
N SER A 25 -5.09 -1.98 -3.83
CA SER A 25 -4.73 -2.71 -2.63
C SER A 25 -5.78 -2.44 -1.55
N THR A 26 -6.78 -3.32 -1.48
CA THR A 26 -7.86 -3.30 -0.46
C THR A 26 -7.60 -4.29 0.68
N PHE A 27 -6.49 -5.03 0.63
CA PHE A 27 -6.10 -6.07 1.61
C PHE A 27 -7.09 -7.25 1.78
N GLU A 28 -8.17 -7.29 1.00
CA GLU A 28 -9.18 -8.36 1.05
C GLU A 28 -8.69 -9.68 0.43
N ASP A 29 -7.59 -9.63 -0.33
CA ASP A 29 -6.88 -10.82 -0.83
C ASP A 29 -6.04 -11.52 0.25
N LEU A 30 -6.01 -10.97 1.47
CA LEU A 30 -5.24 -11.45 2.60
C LEU A 30 -6.16 -12.00 3.70
N THR A 31 -5.61 -12.88 4.54
CA THR A 31 -6.32 -13.43 5.71
C THR A 31 -5.40 -13.34 6.92
N PRO A 32 -5.67 -12.45 7.89
CA PRO A 32 -4.85 -12.36 9.09
C PRO A 32 -5.09 -13.57 9.99
N THR A 33 -4.02 -14.14 10.53
CA THR A 33 -4.07 -15.41 11.28
C THR A 33 -3.74 -15.27 12.76
N THR A 34 -3.17 -14.13 13.19
CA THR A 34 -2.79 -13.93 14.59
C THR A 34 -3.92 -13.24 15.34
N PRO A 35 -4.57 -13.91 16.32
CA PRO A 35 -5.71 -13.33 17.03
C PRO A 35 -5.34 -12.08 17.83
N TYR A 36 -6.21 -11.08 17.80
CA TYR A 36 -6.14 -9.92 18.68
C TYR A 36 -6.93 -10.18 19.96
N ASN A 37 -6.33 -9.91 21.12
CA ASN A 37 -6.90 -10.24 22.43
C ASN A 37 -7.60 -9.05 23.13
N GLY A 38 -7.66 -7.88 22.49
CA GLY A 38 -8.37 -6.72 23.03
C GLY A 38 -9.86 -6.67 22.63
N PRO A 39 -10.59 -5.64 23.08
CA PRO A 39 -11.92 -5.29 22.57
C PRO A 39 -12.01 -5.30 21.04
N GLY A 40 -13.21 -5.50 20.49
CA GLY A 40 -13.42 -5.55 19.03
C GLY A 40 -12.94 -6.84 18.34
N GLY A 41 -11.96 -7.55 18.93
CA GLY A 41 -11.45 -8.82 18.41
C GLY A 41 -10.74 -8.65 17.06
N GLY A 42 -10.89 -9.64 16.19
CA GLY A 42 -10.20 -9.71 14.90
C GLY A 42 -8.84 -10.38 14.98
N ALA A 43 -8.05 -10.20 13.95
CA ALA A 43 -6.72 -10.76 13.78
C ALA A 43 -5.84 -9.79 12.99
N TYR A 44 -4.54 -10.01 13.08
CA TYR A 44 -3.54 -9.26 12.34
C TYR A 44 -2.46 -10.20 11.78
N TRP A 45 -1.64 -9.65 10.91
CA TRP A 45 -0.38 -10.20 10.47
C TRP A 45 0.67 -9.09 10.55
N ASN A 46 1.87 -9.39 11.06
CA ASN A 46 2.92 -8.42 11.32
C ASN A 46 4.32 -8.91 10.88
N GLY A 47 4.39 -9.95 10.06
CA GLY A 47 5.65 -10.54 9.59
C GLY A 47 6.33 -11.51 10.53
N ALA A 48 5.67 -11.95 11.61
CA ALA A 48 6.21 -12.97 12.51
C ALA A 48 6.59 -14.30 11.84
N ASP A 49 6.07 -14.56 10.62
CA ASP A 49 6.42 -15.72 9.80
C ASP A 49 7.77 -15.59 9.06
N GLY A 50 8.40 -14.41 9.09
CA GLY A 50 9.69 -14.13 8.46
C GLY A 50 9.65 -13.99 6.94
N SER A 51 8.47 -13.79 6.34
CA SER A 51 8.33 -13.63 4.88
C SER A 51 8.88 -12.30 4.34
N GLY A 52 9.08 -11.30 5.21
CA GLY A 52 9.67 -10.00 4.84
C GLY A 52 8.72 -9.02 4.16
N GLY A 53 7.46 -9.40 3.99
CA GLY A 53 6.44 -8.57 3.34
C GLY A 53 5.31 -9.40 2.75
N PHE A 54 4.37 -8.73 2.11
CA PHE A 54 3.20 -9.35 1.50
C PHE A 54 2.74 -8.59 0.26
N ILE A 55 1.87 -9.20 -0.53
CA ILE A 55 1.27 -8.57 -1.71
C ILE A 55 -0.19 -8.28 -1.41
N SER A 56 -0.65 -7.07 -1.71
CA SER A 56 -2.07 -6.80 -1.88
C SER A 56 -2.32 -6.07 -3.19
N GLY A 57 -3.19 -6.61 -4.03
CA GLY A 57 -3.36 -6.13 -5.39
C GLY A 57 -2.07 -6.32 -6.20
N ASP A 58 -1.50 -5.23 -6.74
CA ASP A 58 -0.20 -5.26 -7.45
C ASP A 58 0.98 -4.77 -6.59
N ALA A 59 0.73 -4.25 -5.38
CA ALA A 59 1.76 -3.70 -4.52
C ALA A 59 2.36 -4.74 -3.58
N TRP A 60 3.69 -4.78 -3.52
CA TRP A 60 4.46 -5.47 -2.48
C TRP A 60 4.70 -4.52 -1.32
N PHE A 61 4.26 -4.89 -0.12
CA PHE A 61 4.42 -4.15 1.12
C PHE A 61 5.55 -4.76 1.95
N THR A 62 6.58 -3.98 2.25
CA THR A 62 7.74 -4.48 3.01
C THR A 62 7.43 -4.62 4.49
N ASN A 63 7.98 -5.67 5.12
CA ASN A 63 7.92 -5.86 6.56
C ASN A 63 9.28 -6.33 7.08
N GLN A 64 9.69 -5.81 8.23
CA GLN A 64 10.81 -6.35 8.98
C GLN A 64 10.33 -6.79 10.36
N TYR A 65 10.42 -8.08 10.64
CA TYR A 65 10.13 -8.65 11.95
C TYR A 65 11.43 -9.00 12.69
N ASP A 66 11.56 -8.51 13.93
CA ASP A 66 12.63 -8.87 14.86
C ASP A 66 12.10 -9.89 15.87
N SER A 67 12.51 -11.15 15.70
CA SER A 67 12.12 -12.27 16.55
C SER A 67 12.78 -12.25 17.94
N THR A 68 13.85 -11.47 18.14
CA THR A 68 14.50 -11.31 19.45
C THR A 68 13.62 -10.48 20.38
N TYR A 69 13.04 -9.41 19.85
CA TYR A 69 12.21 -8.48 20.62
C TYR A 69 10.70 -8.68 20.41
N GLY A 70 10.30 -9.53 19.46
CA GLY A 70 8.89 -9.71 19.10
C GLY A 70 8.28 -8.44 18.52
N SER A 71 9.10 -7.63 17.85
CA SER A 71 8.73 -6.33 17.29
C SER A 71 8.80 -6.37 15.76
N TRP A 72 8.12 -5.45 15.11
CA TRP A 72 8.13 -5.36 13.65
C TRP A 72 8.35 -3.92 13.22
N SER A 73 8.48 -3.67 11.92
CA SER A 73 8.43 -2.34 11.29
C SER A 73 8.06 -2.52 9.82
N GLY A 74 7.70 -1.42 9.16
CA GLY A 74 7.15 -1.45 7.81
C GLY A 74 5.66 -1.66 7.83
N TRP A 75 5.18 -2.66 7.11
CA TRP A 75 3.75 -2.91 6.90
C TRP A 75 3.24 -4.17 7.58
N ALA A 76 2.05 -4.07 8.12
CA ALA A 76 1.20 -5.13 8.63
C ALA A 76 -0.17 -5.01 7.95
N TYR A 77 -1.01 -6.03 8.11
CA TYR A 77 -2.43 -5.94 7.76
C TYR A 77 -3.28 -6.48 8.91
N SER A 78 -4.46 -5.89 9.09
CA SER A 78 -5.30 -6.09 10.27
C SER A 78 -6.77 -5.97 9.92
N ASN A 79 -7.62 -6.64 10.71
CA ASN A 79 -9.06 -6.41 10.75
C ASN A 79 -9.58 -6.17 12.17
N THR A 80 -8.70 -5.73 13.07
CA THR A 80 -9.09 -5.40 14.44
C THR A 80 -9.95 -4.12 14.45
N THR A 81 -10.84 -4.01 15.44
CA THR A 81 -11.82 -2.91 15.52
C THR A 81 -11.77 -2.17 16.86
N ASP A 82 -10.68 -2.33 17.61
CA ASP A 82 -10.53 -1.70 18.92
C ASP A 82 -10.20 -0.22 18.81
N THR A 83 -11.18 0.65 19.06
CA THR A 83 -11.02 2.11 19.05
C THR A 83 -10.82 2.71 20.44
N THR A 84 -10.67 1.88 21.47
CA THR A 84 -10.78 2.31 22.88
C THR A 84 -9.56 2.03 23.73
N THR A 85 -8.79 0.99 23.43
CA THR A 85 -7.65 0.59 24.27
C THR A 85 -6.42 1.46 23.96
N PRO A 86 -5.88 2.22 24.94
CA PRO A 86 -4.65 3.00 24.74
C PRO A 86 -3.40 2.12 24.78
N GLY A 87 -2.31 2.62 24.19
CA GLY A 87 -0.98 2.02 24.27
C GLY A 87 -0.65 1.02 23.16
N TYR A 88 0.62 0.61 23.12
CA TYR A 88 1.20 -0.21 22.04
C TYR A 88 0.56 -1.59 21.85
N SER A 89 -0.16 -2.10 22.86
CA SER A 89 -0.92 -3.34 22.72
C SER A 89 -2.08 -3.20 21.72
N ASN A 90 -2.47 -1.98 21.34
CA ASN A 90 -3.48 -1.69 20.33
C ASN A 90 -2.88 -1.06 19.06
N GLN A 91 -1.68 -1.49 18.68
CA GLN A 91 -0.97 -0.98 17.50
C GLN A 91 -1.54 -1.43 16.15
N TYR A 92 -2.53 -2.34 16.12
CA TYR A 92 -3.08 -2.93 14.89
C TYR A 92 -4.45 -2.39 14.50
N SER A 93 -5.09 -1.58 15.35
CA SER A 93 -6.43 -1.06 15.07
C SER A 93 -6.37 0.31 14.40
N ALA A 94 -7.13 0.50 13.33
CA ALA A 94 -7.48 1.83 12.83
C ALA A 94 -8.51 2.49 13.77
N ILE A 95 -8.35 3.78 14.05
CA ILE A 95 -9.27 4.49 14.95
C ILE A 95 -10.70 4.58 14.37
N ALA A 96 -10.84 4.50 13.04
CA ALA A 96 -12.12 4.43 12.34
C ALA A 96 -12.94 3.16 12.69
N GLY A 97 -12.33 2.16 13.34
CA GLY A 97 -13.02 0.96 13.84
C GLY A 97 -13.31 -0.11 12.79
N GLY A 98 -12.67 -0.01 11.62
CA GLY A 98 -12.79 -0.95 10.50
C GLY A 98 -12.06 -0.42 9.27
N GLY A 99 -12.08 -1.18 8.18
CA GLY A 99 -11.49 -0.75 6.91
C GLY A 99 -12.36 0.26 6.14
N ALA A 100 -11.77 0.92 5.15
CA ALA A 100 -12.44 1.94 4.34
C ALA A 100 -13.46 1.29 3.39
N ASP A 101 -14.54 2.02 3.05
CA ASP A 101 -15.59 1.51 2.16
C ASP A 101 -16.18 0.13 2.58
N SER A 102 -16.18 -0.15 3.88
CA SER A 102 -16.62 -1.42 4.47
C SER A 102 -15.74 -2.64 4.13
N SER A 103 -14.47 -2.42 3.77
CA SER A 103 -13.48 -3.50 3.70
C SER A 103 -13.30 -4.16 5.07
N SER A 104 -12.97 -5.45 5.05
CA SER A 104 -12.74 -6.22 6.27
C SER A 104 -11.34 -5.94 6.82
N ASN A 105 -10.35 -5.91 5.94
CA ASN A 105 -8.94 -5.73 6.24
C ASN A 105 -8.45 -4.35 5.80
N TYR A 106 -7.38 -3.89 6.42
CA TYR A 106 -6.66 -2.68 6.05
C TYR A 106 -5.16 -2.83 6.38
N GLY A 107 -4.33 -1.98 5.78
CA GLY A 107 -2.91 -1.90 6.07
C GLY A 107 -2.62 -1.07 7.31
N VAL A 108 -1.62 -1.50 8.09
CA VAL A 108 -1.07 -0.74 9.22
C VAL A 108 0.41 -0.57 8.98
N ALA A 109 0.89 0.67 9.05
CA ALA A 109 2.31 0.98 8.91
C ALA A 109 2.92 1.38 10.25
N TYR A 110 4.14 0.92 10.49
CA TYR A 110 4.99 1.33 11.60
C TYR A 110 6.36 1.78 11.09
N ILE A 111 6.66 3.07 11.24
CA ILE A 111 7.96 3.64 10.90
C ILE A 111 8.85 3.63 12.15
N SER A 112 9.73 2.65 12.23
CA SER A 112 10.69 2.57 13.33
C SER A 112 11.89 3.48 13.07
N SER A 113 12.19 4.34 14.05
CA SER A 113 13.41 5.18 14.04
C SER A 113 14.71 4.37 14.16
N TRP A 114 14.63 3.07 14.45
CA TRP A 114 15.76 2.18 14.69
C TRP A 114 15.96 1.14 13.61
N ALA A 115 14.95 0.91 12.75
CA ALA A 115 14.98 -0.20 11.81
C ALA A 115 15.67 0.16 10.49
N GLY A 116 15.59 1.40 9.99
CA GLY A 116 15.97 1.79 8.62
C GLY A 116 14.74 2.01 7.73
N ASP A 117 14.91 2.12 6.41
CA ASP A 117 13.85 2.52 5.45
C ASP A 117 12.84 1.37 5.15
N TYR A 118 11.97 1.01 6.10
CA TYR A 118 11.10 -0.19 5.97
C TYR A 118 9.61 0.05 5.74
N ALA A 119 9.12 1.30 5.77
CA ALA A 119 7.75 1.59 5.35
C ALA A 119 7.71 1.90 3.85
N GLN A 120 8.14 0.94 3.04
CA GLN A 120 8.12 1.03 1.58
C GLN A 120 7.08 0.08 0.99
N LEU A 121 6.61 0.41 -0.20
CA LEU A 121 5.92 -0.51 -1.08
C LEU A 121 6.43 -0.36 -2.50
N TYR A 122 6.37 -1.44 -3.28
CA TYR A 122 6.85 -1.47 -4.66
C TYR A 122 5.80 -2.07 -5.59
N PHE A 123 5.80 -1.59 -6.83
CA PHE A 123 4.87 -2.04 -7.85
C PHE A 123 5.49 -3.04 -8.81
N GLY A 124 4.68 -3.99 -9.25
CA GLY A 124 5.04 -4.93 -10.30
C GLY A 124 6.13 -5.94 -9.94
N ILE A 125 6.35 -6.24 -8.65
CA ILE A 125 7.40 -7.18 -8.22
C ILE A 125 7.28 -8.56 -8.89
N ASN A 126 6.04 -8.98 -9.19
CA ASN A 126 5.74 -10.24 -9.87
C ASN A 126 5.59 -10.11 -11.39
N SER A 127 5.50 -8.89 -11.92
CA SER A 127 5.18 -8.60 -13.32
C SER A 127 6.28 -7.85 -14.07
N GLY A 128 7.45 -7.66 -13.45
CA GLY A 128 8.67 -7.21 -14.10
C GLY A 128 9.21 -5.84 -13.66
N ASN A 129 8.71 -5.29 -12.55
CA ASN A 129 8.95 -3.94 -12.03
C ASN A 129 8.64 -2.85 -13.06
N TYR A 130 7.71 -1.96 -12.73
CA TYR A 130 7.33 -0.87 -13.64
C TYR A 130 6.93 0.38 -12.84
N GLU A 131 7.06 1.52 -13.50
CA GLU A 131 6.56 2.79 -12.98
C GLU A 131 5.08 2.94 -13.35
N GLN A 132 4.26 3.40 -12.41
CA GLN A 132 2.86 3.69 -12.65
C GLN A 132 2.38 4.91 -11.86
N PRO A 133 1.36 5.63 -12.35
CA PRO A 133 0.74 6.68 -11.57
C PRO A 133 -0.12 6.10 -10.46
N VAL A 134 0.05 6.68 -9.27
CA VAL A 134 -0.77 6.41 -8.08
C VAL A 134 -1.84 7.49 -7.97
N LEU A 135 -3.09 7.09 -7.80
CA LEU A 135 -4.20 8.03 -7.66
C LEU A 135 -4.30 8.55 -6.22
N GLY A 136 -4.18 7.66 -5.25
CA GLY A 136 -4.31 7.99 -3.85
C GLY A 136 -4.62 6.78 -2.99
N ALA A 137 -4.83 7.03 -1.71
CA ALA A 137 -5.25 6.03 -0.74
C ALA A 137 -6.09 6.68 0.36
N TYR A 138 -6.90 5.88 1.05
CA TYR A 138 -7.51 6.32 2.30
C TYR A 138 -6.51 6.15 3.44
N ILE A 139 -6.37 7.19 4.26
CA ILE A 139 -5.43 7.26 5.39
C ILE A 139 -6.19 7.66 6.65
N THR A 140 -5.83 7.05 7.78
CA THR A 140 -6.31 7.46 9.11
C THR A 140 -5.27 7.14 10.19
N ASN A 141 -5.49 7.59 11.42
CA ASN A 141 -4.65 7.22 12.55
C ASN A 141 -4.88 5.77 12.99
N THR A 142 -3.86 5.14 13.55
CA THR A 142 -4.10 3.97 14.41
C THR A 142 -4.73 4.41 15.73
N THR A 143 -5.46 3.52 16.40
CA THR A 143 -6.03 3.79 17.73
C THR A 143 -4.94 4.15 18.73
N TYR A 144 -3.77 3.50 18.66
CA TYR A 144 -2.64 3.82 19.52
C TYR A 144 -2.17 5.27 19.33
N ALA A 145 -1.84 5.67 18.09
CA ALA A 145 -1.39 7.03 17.81
C ALA A 145 -2.46 8.08 18.16
N TYR A 146 -3.72 7.81 17.79
CA TYR A 146 -4.84 8.72 18.09
C TYR A 146 -5.02 8.95 19.60
N LEU A 147 -5.09 7.88 20.40
CA LEU A 147 -5.31 8.00 21.84
C LEU A 147 -4.09 8.60 22.56
N SER A 148 -2.89 8.34 22.06
CA SER A 148 -1.66 8.96 22.55
C SER A 148 -1.68 10.47 22.34
N MET A 149 -2.00 10.95 21.12
CA MET A 149 -2.15 12.39 20.87
C MET A 149 -3.30 13.00 21.68
N LYS A 150 -4.45 12.33 21.75
CA LYS A 150 -5.67 12.84 22.40
C LYS A 150 -5.54 12.98 23.92
N ASN A 151 -4.86 12.04 24.57
CA ASN A 151 -4.84 11.94 26.03
C ASN A 151 -3.44 12.09 26.64
N GLY A 152 -2.38 12.00 25.85
CA GLY A 152 -1.02 11.74 26.32
C GLY A 152 -0.84 10.30 26.81
N ASP A 153 0.42 9.92 27.03
CA ASP A 153 0.80 8.67 27.68
C ASP A 153 2.11 8.83 28.47
N SER A 154 2.75 7.72 28.85
CA SER A 154 4.01 7.74 29.61
C SER A 154 5.20 8.31 28.84
N PHE A 155 5.08 8.48 27.52
CA PHE A 155 6.14 8.94 26.62
C PHE A 155 5.74 10.20 25.86
N ALA A 156 4.53 10.23 25.30
CA ALA A 156 4.01 11.32 24.49
C ALA A 156 3.15 12.29 25.31
N LYS A 157 3.19 13.57 24.95
CA LYS A 157 2.30 14.58 25.55
C LYS A 157 0.93 14.57 24.87
N LYS A 158 -0.07 15.06 25.58
CA LYS A 158 -1.37 15.41 24.99
C LYS A 158 -1.20 16.59 24.02
N PHE A 159 -1.75 16.47 22.82
CA PHE A 159 -1.79 17.55 21.83
C PHE A 159 -2.71 18.69 22.28
N GLY A 160 -2.28 19.93 22.02
CA GLY A 160 -2.92 21.13 22.54
C GLY A 160 -2.58 21.41 24.01
N GLY A 161 -1.82 20.53 24.68
CA GLY A 161 -1.46 20.72 26.09
C GLY A 161 -2.66 20.69 27.04
N ASP A 162 -2.48 21.28 28.22
CA ASP A 162 -3.49 21.25 29.30
C ASP A 162 -4.70 22.13 28.98
N ASP A 163 -4.49 23.28 28.33
CA ASP A 163 -5.52 24.27 28.01
C ASP A 163 -6.04 24.21 26.57
N GLY A 164 -5.46 23.36 25.72
CA GLY A 164 -5.85 23.19 24.33
C GLY A 164 -5.24 24.20 23.36
N THR A 165 -4.16 24.90 23.74
CA THR A 165 -3.56 25.96 22.92
C THR A 165 -2.14 25.70 22.43
N ASP A 166 -1.50 24.60 22.88
CA ASP A 166 -0.17 24.26 22.40
C ASP A 166 -0.20 23.92 20.89
N PRO A 167 0.62 24.57 20.06
CA PRO A 167 0.65 24.29 18.63
C PRO A 167 1.32 22.94 18.36
N ASP A 168 0.49 21.91 18.18
CA ASP A 168 0.93 20.54 17.90
C ASP A 168 0.51 20.05 16.51
N TRP A 169 1.22 19.07 15.98
CA TRP A 169 0.89 18.44 14.70
C TRP A 169 1.51 17.06 14.58
N PHE A 170 0.88 16.22 13.77
CA PHE A 170 1.40 14.91 13.37
C PHE A 170 1.24 14.76 11.86
N LYS A 171 2.33 14.50 11.15
CA LYS A 171 2.40 14.59 9.68
C LYS A 171 2.97 13.32 9.07
N LEU A 172 2.22 12.79 8.10
CA LEU A 172 2.63 11.77 7.16
C LEU A 172 3.22 12.43 5.91
N THR A 173 4.40 11.98 5.50
CA THR A 173 5.02 12.34 4.22
C THR A 173 5.14 11.09 3.37
N ILE A 174 4.63 11.16 2.14
CA ILE A 174 4.56 10.04 1.19
C ILE A 174 5.45 10.40 0.01
N TYR A 175 6.57 9.72 -0.15
CA TYR A 175 7.55 9.95 -1.22
C TYR A 175 7.32 9.00 -2.39
N GLY A 176 7.48 9.50 -3.61
CA GLY A 176 7.62 8.64 -4.79
C GLY A 176 9.01 8.00 -4.86
N LEU A 177 9.07 6.74 -5.28
CA LEU A 177 10.32 6.00 -5.49
C LEU A 177 10.60 5.81 -6.98
N ASP A 178 11.87 5.98 -7.36
CA ASP A 178 12.36 5.71 -8.72
C ASP A 178 12.57 4.20 -8.97
N SER A 179 12.97 3.84 -10.20
CA SER A 179 13.25 2.45 -10.60
C SER A 179 14.37 1.76 -9.81
N ASN A 180 15.16 2.50 -9.02
CA ASN A 180 16.17 1.98 -8.12
C ASN A 180 15.70 1.97 -6.65
N TYR A 181 14.39 2.18 -6.43
CA TYR A 181 13.75 2.28 -5.13
C TYR A 181 14.35 3.37 -4.23
N GLN A 182 14.80 4.47 -4.84
CA GLN A 182 15.29 5.65 -4.14
C GLN A 182 14.25 6.77 -4.17
N ARG A 183 14.17 7.57 -3.09
CA ARG A 183 13.30 8.74 -3.03
C ARG A 183 13.59 9.67 -4.22
N MET A 184 12.55 9.98 -4.98
CA MET A 184 12.61 10.97 -6.04
C MET A 184 12.71 12.37 -5.42
N ASN A 185 13.73 13.14 -5.82
CA ASN A 185 14.01 14.43 -5.21
C ASN A 185 12.84 15.42 -5.35
N GLY A 186 12.31 15.89 -4.23
CA GLY A 186 11.19 16.83 -4.18
C GLY A 186 9.83 16.26 -4.59
N ASN A 187 9.72 14.94 -4.75
CA ASN A 187 8.49 14.26 -5.15
C ASN A 187 7.84 13.61 -3.92
N TYR A 188 6.96 14.37 -3.27
CA TYR A 188 6.25 13.91 -2.08
C TYR A 188 4.89 14.59 -1.92
N VAL A 189 4.01 13.97 -1.15
CA VAL A 189 2.75 14.51 -0.65
C VAL A 189 2.80 14.53 0.87
N GLU A 190 2.30 15.62 1.47
CA GLU A 190 2.19 15.76 2.91
C GLU A 190 0.72 15.69 3.34
N PHE A 191 0.46 14.98 4.43
CA PHE A 191 -0.86 14.89 5.03
C PHE A 191 -0.75 15.00 6.55
N TYR A 192 -1.50 15.94 7.14
CA TYR A 192 -1.56 16.12 8.59
C TYR A 192 -2.61 15.18 9.18
N LEU A 193 -2.15 14.18 9.94
CA LEU A 193 -2.95 13.26 10.75
C LEU A 193 -3.48 13.93 12.02
N ALA A 194 -2.86 15.03 12.45
CA ALA A 194 -3.37 15.96 13.44
C ALA A 194 -2.77 17.35 13.21
N ASP A 195 -3.53 18.40 13.51
CA ASP A 195 -3.07 19.79 13.42
C ASP A 195 -3.80 20.68 14.44
N TYR A 196 -3.03 21.28 15.35
CA TYR A 196 -3.46 22.17 16.44
C TYR A 196 -2.84 23.57 16.29
N ARG A 197 -2.44 23.94 15.08
CA ARG A 197 -1.74 25.22 14.82
C ARG A 197 -2.68 26.35 14.41
N PHE A 198 -4.00 26.15 14.50
CA PHE A 198 -4.97 27.14 14.07
C PHE A 198 -5.11 28.26 15.10
N ASP A 199 -5.36 29.50 14.65
CA ASP A 199 -5.64 30.63 15.54
C ASP A 199 -6.95 30.44 16.32
N ASP A 200 -7.91 29.71 15.74
CA ASP A 200 -9.17 29.31 16.35
C ASP A 200 -9.08 27.82 16.76
N PRO A 201 -8.96 27.50 18.06
CA PRO A 201 -8.82 26.12 18.53
C PRO A 201 -10.01 25.20 18.20
N SER A 202 -11.15 25.75 17.76
CA SER A 202 -12.26 24.94 17.27
C SER A 202 -11.99 24.29 15.90
N GLN A 203 -10.92 24.71 15.22
CA GLN A 203 -10.45 24.12 13.97
C GLN A 203 -9.40 23.02 14.19
N ASP A 204 -8.89 22.87 15.41
CA ASP A 204 -7.92 21.83 15.75
C ASP A 204 -8.53 20.45 15.57
N TYR A 205 -7.74 19.51 15.07
CA TYR A 205 -8.23 18.18 14.77
C TYR A 205 -7.18 17.08 14.96
N ILE A 206 -7.69 15.88 15.22
CA ILE A 206 -6.98 14.61 15.05
C ILE A 206 -7.86 13.77 14.11
N VAL A 207 -7.30 13.26 13.01
CA VAL A 207 -8.05 12.44 12.04
C VAL A 207 -8.50 11.15 12.71
N ASP A 208 -9.82 10.93 12.81
CA ASP A 208 -10.43 9.67 13.26
C ASP A 208 -11.26 8.92 12.22
N GLU A 209 -11.37 9.48 11.02
CA GLU A 209 -12.09 8.89 9.90
C GLU A 209 -11.14 8.60 8.73
N TRP A 210 -11.55 7.72 7.82
CA TRP A 210 -10.81 7.46 6.58
C TRP A 210 -10.82 8.69 5.68
N THR A 211 -9.64 9.27 5.44
CA THR A 211 -9.48 10.47 4.60
C THR A 211 -8.74 10.12 3.32
N TRP A 212 -9.33 10.44 2.16
CA TRP A 212 -8.65 10.26 0.88
C TRP A 212 -7.49 11.25 0.73
N VAL A 213 -6.30 10.73 0.49
CA VAL A 213 -5.09 11.50 0.17
C VAL A 213 -4.78 11.31 -1.31
N ASP A 214 -4.84 12.41 -2.06
CA ASP A 214 -4.50 12.43 -3.49
C ASP A 214 -2.98 12.33 -3.67
N LEU A 215 -2.55 11.30 -4.40
CA LEU A 215 -1.14 11.02 -4.68
C LEU A 215 -0.79 11.25 -6.16
N SER A 216 -1.73 11.75 -6.97
CA SER A 216 -1.54 11.93 -8.41
C SER A 216 -0.41 12.90 -8.77
N SER A 217 -0.06 13.82 -7.87
CA SER A 217 1.08 14.73 -8.05
C SER A 217 2.44 14.04 -8.01
N LEU A 218 2.52 12.79 -7.53
CA LEU A 218 3.75 12.01 -7.57
C LEU A 218 4.14 11.61 -9.01
N GLY A 219 3.18 11.57 -9.93
CA GLY A 219 3.41 11.11 -11.30
C GLY A 219 3.65 9.61 -11.35
N GLU A 220 4.49 9.16 -12.28
CA GLU A 220 4.86 7.74 -12.41
C GLU A 220 5.96 7.40 -11.39
N VAL A 221 5.70 6.36 -10.57
CA VAL A 221 6.62 5.91 -9.52
C VAL A 221 6.72 4.38 -9.54
N SER A 222 7.87 3.84 -9.15
CA SER A 222 8.07 2.39 -8.97
C SER A 222 7.64 1.89 -7.59
N GLY A 223 7.33 2.80 -6.68
CA GLY A 223 6.94 2.50 -5.32
C GLY A 223 6.68 3.76 -4.51
N LEU A 224 6.32 3.57 -3.24
CA LEU A 224 6.12 4.65 -2.27
C LEU A 224 6.95 4.38 -1.02
N GLU A 225 7.41 5.43 -0.37
CA GLU A 225 7.99 5.38 0.97
C GLU A 225 7.28 6.36 1.89
N PHE A 226 7.03 5.92 3.12
CA PHE A 226 6.24 6.64 4.10
C PHE A 226 7.11 7.03 5.29
N ASP A 227 6.94 8.27 5.73
CA ASP A 227 7.67 8.84 6.86
C ASP A 227 6.70 9.60 7.79
N LEU A 228 6.95 9.54 9.09
CA LEU A 228 6.13 10.21 10.10
C LEU A 228 6.97 11.18 10.93
N SER A 229 6.42 12.36 11.15
CA SER A 229 7.02 13.41 11.97
C SER A 229 5.95 14.07 12.85
N SER A 230 6.36 14.63 13.99
CA SER A 230 5.47 15.24 14.98
C SER A 230 6.11 16.48 15.60
N SER A 231 5.29 17.37 16.15
CA SER A 231 5.74 18.43 17.08
C SER A 231 6.24 17.87 18.41
N ASP A 232 5.73 16.72 18.84
CA ASP A 232 6.10 16.07 20.11
C ASP A 232 7.39 15.24 19.94
N VAL A 233 8.51 15.91 20.19
CA VAL A 233 9.87 15.38 20.03
C VAL A 233 10.64 15.47 21.34
N GLY A 234 11.17 14.33 21.78
CA GLY A 234 12.06 14.21 22.93
C GLY A 234 13.53 14.06 22.54
N ALA A 235 14.37 13.74 23.52
CA ALA A 235 15.82 13.57 23.31
C ALA A 235 16.20 12.42 22.36
N TYR A 236 15.29 11.47 22.14
CA TYR A 236 15.51 10.26 21.33
C TYR A 236 14.69 10.24 20.03
N GLY A 237 14.10 11.37 19.65
CA GLY A 237 13.24 11.49 18.47
C GLY A 237 11.78 11.72 18.84
N MET A 238 10.89 11.41 17.89
CA MET A 238 9.44 11.57 18.04
C MET A 238 8.92 10.71 19.20
N ASN A 239 8.16 11.32 20.11
CA ASN A 239 7.49 10.58 21.19
C ASN A 239 6.14 10.03 20.73
N THR A 240 5.46 10.75 19.84
CA THR A 240 4.19 10.29 19.23
C THR A 240 4.39 8.92 18.57
N PRO A 241 3.51 7.94 18.79
CA PRO A 241 3.62 6.64 18.16
C PRO A 241 3.65 6.74 16.64
N ALA A 242 4.71 6.21 16.02
CA ALA A 242 4.96 6.29 14.58
C ALA A 242 4.11 5.30 13.76
N TYR A 243 2.79 5.31 13.95
CA TYR A 243 1.86 4.38 13.33
C TYR A 243 0.71 5.09 12.61
N PHE A 244 0.36 4.63 11.42
CA PHE A 244 -0.84 5.04 10.70
C PHE A 244 -1.51 3.84 10.01
N ALA A 245 -2.76 4.01 9.60
CA ALA A 245 -3.49 2.99 8.83
C ALA A 245 -3.78 3.50 7.41
N MET A 246 -3.76 2.58 6.45
CA MET A 246 -4.02 2.84 5.04
C MET A 246 -4.97 1.79 4.48
N ASP A 247 -5.84 2.21 3.58
CA ASP A 247 -6.68 1.31 2.81
C ASP A 247 -6.94 1.83 1.40
N ASN A 248 -7.39 0.93 0.51
CA ASN A 248 -7.79 1.22 -0.86
C ASN A 248 -6.75 2.05 -1.63
N LEU A 249 -5.47 1.61 -1.62
CA LEU A 249 -4.43 2.23 -2.44
C LEU A 249 -4.74 2.00 -3.93
N ALA A 250 -5.10 3.07 -4.62
CA ALA A 250 -5.52 3.01 -6.02
C ALA A 250 -4.40 3.48 -6.94
N THR A 251 -4.15 2.69 -7.99
CA THR A 251 -3.26 3.05 -9.10
C THR A 251 -4.03 3.04 -10.41
N VAL A 252 -3.46 3.59 -11.48
CA VAL A 252 -4.09 3.53 -12.80
C VAL A 252 -3.82 2.17 -13.43
N PRO A 253 -4.86 1.42 -13.87
CA PRO A 253 -4.65 0.18 -14.59
C PRO A 253 -3.87 0.44 -15.88
N ILE A 254 -2.72 -0.21 -16.07
CA ILE A 254 -2.06 -0.21 -17.38
C ILE A 254 -3.00 -0.92 -18.37
N PRO A 255 -3.45 -0.26 -19.45
CA PRO A 255 -4.27 -0.92 -20.45
C PRO A 255 -3.47 -2.09 -21.05
N GLY A 256 -4.03 -3.32 -20.98
CA GLY A 256 -3.42 -4.53 -21.55
C GLY A 256 -3.11 -4.48 -23.06
N ALA A 257 -3.38 -3.36 -23.74
CA ALA A 257 -3.03 -3.09 -25.12
C ALA A 257 -1.51 -3.09 -25.39
N LEU A 258 -0.66 -2.70 -24.43
CA LEU A 258 0.80 -2.73 -24.60
C LEU A 258 1.35 -4.17 -24.75
N TRP A 259 0.75 -5.14 -24.04
CA TRP A 259 1.10 -6.56 -24.18
C TRP A 259 0.49 -7.22 -25.43
N LEU A 260 -0.68 -6.77 -25.87
CA LEU A 260 -1.34 -7.22 -27.10
C LEU A 260 -0.56 -6.81 -28.36
N LEU A 261 0.08 -5.63 -28.35
CA LEU A 261 0.93 -5.18 -29.46
C LEU A 261 2.23 -6.00 -29.56
N GLY A 262 2.88 -6.33 -28.44
CA GLY A 262 4.12 -7.14 -28.43
C GLY A 262 3.93 -8.59 -28.89
N SER A 263 2.80 -9.22 -28.54
CA SER A 263 2.45 -10.57 -28.97
C SER A 263 2.00 -10.62 -30.44
N GLY A 264 1.31 -9.58 -30.92
CA GLY A 264 0.90 -9.45 -32.33
C GLY A 264 2.08 -9.36 -33.31
N VAL A 265 3.13 -8.62 -32.95
CA VAL A 265 4.35 -8.50 -33.79
C VAL A 265 5.12 -9.83 -33.84
N SER A 266 5.21 -10.55 -32.73
CA SER A 266 5.88 -11.85 -32.65
C SER A 266 5.17 -12.93 -33.50
N ALA A 267 3.83 -12.94 -33.50
CA ALA A 267 3.02 -13.83 -34.33
C ALA A 267 3.19 -13.53 -35.83
N LEU A 268 3.25 -12.25 -36.22
CA LEU A 268 3.46 -11.83 -37.61
C LEU A 268 4.85 -12.22 -38.15
N ILE A 269 5.90 -12.13 -37.33
CA ILE A 269 7.26 -12.55 -37.70
C ILE A 269 7.32 -14.07 -37.90
N PHE A 270 6.64 -14.85 -37.06
CA PHE A 270 6.62 -16.30 -37.18
C PHE A 270 5.84 -16.80 -38.41
N VAL A 271 4.72 -16.13 -38.74
CA VAL A 271 3.94 -16.43 -39.96
C VAL A 271 4.75 -16.10 -41.22
N ARG A 272 5.48 -14.98 -41.24
CA ARG A 272 6.31 -14.58 -42.39
C ARG A 272 7.49 -15.52 -42.64
N ARG A 273 8.14 -16.05 -41.59
CA ARG A 273 9.22 -17.04 -41.76
C ARG A 273 8.73 -18.38 -42.31
N ARG A 274 7.48 -18.76 -42.01
CA ARG A 274 6.89 -20.02 -42.49
C ARG A 274 6.44 -19.97 -43.95
N SER A 275 6.15 -18.79 -44.50
CA SER A 275 5.77 -18.63 -45.91
C SER A 275 6.96 -18.68 -46.87
N ASP A 276 8.16 -18.37 -46.39
CA ASP A 276 9.36 -18.30 -47.25
C ASP A 276 10.04 -19.68 -47.44
N ASP A 277 9.73 -20.67 -46.58
CA ASP A 277 10.30 -22.04 -46.67
C ASP A 277 9.47 -23.02 -47.52
N GLY A 278 8.40 -22.54 -48.18
CA GLY A 278 7.38 -23.39 -48.83
C GLY A 278 7.45 -23.51 -50.36
N GLY A 279 8.43 -22.89 -51.03
CA GLY A 279 8.47 -22.83 -52.48
C GLY A 279 9.80 -23.29 -53.05
N ASP A 280 10.00 -24.61 -53.14
CA ASP A 280 10.84 -25.22 -54.18
C ASP A 280 10.64 -26.74 -54.18
N ALA A 281 9.65 -27.21 -54.95
CA ALA A 281 9.68 -28.55 -55.50
C ALA A 281 8.87 -28.60 -56.81
N TYR A 282 9.50 -29.22 -57.81
CA TYR A 282 8.98 -29.70 -59.10
C TYR A 282 9.03 -28.73 -60.30
N GLU A 283 10.14 -28.75 -61.04
CA GLU A 283 10.12 -28.90 -62.51
C GLU A 283 11.34 -29.71 -63.01
N ALA A 284 11.04 -30.61 -63.97
CA ALA A 284 11.87 -31.52 -64.78
C ALA A 284 12.44 -32.80 -64.14
#